data_AF-A0A940MBK0-F1
#
_entry.id   AF-A0A940MBK0-F1
#
_cell.length_a   1.000
_cell.length_b   1.000
_cell.length_c   1.000
_cell.angle_alpha   90.00
_cell.angle_beta   90.00
_cell.angle_gamma   90.00
#
_symmetry.space_group_name_H-M   'P 1'
#
loop_
_entity.id
_entity.type
_entity.pdbx_description
1 polymer ?
#
loop_
_entity_poly.entity_id
_entity_poly.type
_entity_poly.pdbx_seq_one_letter_code
_entity_poly.pdbx_strand_id
1 'polypeptide(L)'
;MKDEGRQGRSQSDATGGNCARWGREKVRAALGLAVWEIDLAVTAGLLERGADRRFDPDEVRRAAEDLDAFQARLAAEHRLNATQAARRLGISTAQFKRVVVQAGTVPVAEEQVRKYGKVLTVRYYRAADVDGLADHVAADQVLREAATAVGRPEAARKAAATRARNKARAEQARHELDAVRTRALRGPAVAVVRYAAALAVGLPRSPGFLRAFAGDAALDALAALIDECRLRPGQRSEMLDEVLPQARVAANALARPAQIEQRSGIRPAVFEGRVDMIAGCMARAELEEVLAAPPMWLTEARAAAAAAEAEAAVRRERAAEEKAVLAAAEEATRLSDEAVAALFQLPVDVIAALRPRGRRWWHPQHVGGLLAAPPPWLRNEEAARAEAARRAARSARTRRKRTVRRQGWRRTWAQQLGVPLEQVPENCGKPTAKAVRAARAERPAWARARS
;
A
#
# COMPACT_ATOMS: atom_id res chain seq x y z
N MET A 1 106.30 31.56 26.37
CA MET A 1 105.85 31.24 24.99
C MET A 1 104.40 31.71 24.94
N LYS A 2 104.07 32.98 24.61
CA LYS A 2 104.41 33.79 23.42
C LYS A 2 104.18 33.00 22.12
N ASP A 3 102.98 33.13 21.57
CA ASP A 3 102.67 33.85 20.31
C ASP A 3 101.14 33.88 20.15
N GLU A 4 100.46 35.04 20.08
CA GLU A 4 100.42 36.05 19.01
C GLU A 4 99.59 35.65 17.78
N GLY A 5 98.80 36.61 17.28
CA GLY A 5 98.00 36.54 16.05
C GLY A 5 96.49 36.55 16.31
N ARG A 6 95.85 37.63 16.76
CA ARG A 6 95.70 38.98 16.18
C ARG A 6 94.81 39.02 14.91
N GLN A 7 93.61 39.58 15.14
CA GLN A 7 92.82 40.50 14.32
C GLN A 7 92.54 40.19 12.84
N GLY A 8 91.23 40.16 12.53
CA GLY A 8 90.69 40.42 11.21
C GLY A 8 89.22 40.80 11.29
N ARG A 9 88.92 42.03 11.73
CA ARG A 9 87.66 42.71 11.41
C ARG A 9 87.76 43.19 9.95
N SER A 10 86.88 42.67 9.10
CA SER A 10 86.36 43.31 7.88
C SER A 10 84.87 42.92 7.85
N GLN A 11 83.95 43.73 8.37
CA GLN A 11 83.31 44.85 7.68
C GLN A 11 83.04 44.57 6.20
N SER A 12 81.74 44.39 5.92
CA SER A 12 81.05 44.75 4.68
C SER A 12 81.74 44.36 3.38
N ASP A 13 81.21 43.32 2.73
CA ASP A 13 80.86 43.48 1.32
C ASP A 13 79.61 42.68 0.99
N ALA A 14 78.62 43.42 0.51
CA ALA A 14 77.45 42.89 -0.13
C ALA A 14 77.91 42.09 -1.36
N THR A 15 77.87 40.77 -1.27
CA THR A 15 77.69 39.93 -2.46
C THR A 15 76.36 39.23 -2.29
N GLY A 16 75.32 39.95 -2.70
CA GLY A 16 74.12 39.35 -3.26
C GLY A 16 74.54 38.44 -4.40
N GLY A 17 74.95 37.22 -4.07
CA GLY A 17 75.00 36.10 -4.98
C GLY A 17 73.56 35.85 -5.40
N ASN A 18 73.23 36.36 -6.57
CA ASN A 18 71.96 36.20 -7.24
C ASN A 18 71.80 34.71 -7.62
N CYS A 19 71.70 33.81 -6.64
CA CYS A 19 71.27 32.44 -6.86
C CYS A 19 69.85 32.58 -7.40
N ALA A 20 69.73 32.44 -8.71
CA ALA A 20 68.48 32.59 -9.44
C ALA A 20 67.47 31.59 -8.88
N ARG A 21 66.71 32.00 -7.86
CA ARG A 21 65.73 31.14 -7.20
C ARG A 21 64.68 30.72 -8.22
N TRP A 22 64.31 29.44 -8.19
CA TRP A 22 63.42 28.89 -9.20
C TRP A 22 61.97 29.26 -8.88
N GLY A 23 61.27 29.72 -9.92
CA GLY A 23 59.81 29.88 -9.87
C GLY A 23 59.12 28.51 -9.89
N ARG A 24 57.88 28.48 -9.38
CA ARG A 24 57.05 27.28 -9.25
C ARG A 24 56.94 26.46 -10.54
N GLU A 25 56.80 27.08 -11.72
CA GLU A 25 56.73 26.37 -13.00
C GLU A 25 58.06 25.69 -13.38
N LYS A 26 59.20 26.25 -12.97
CA LYS A 26 60.50 25.64 -13.23
C LYS A 26 60.73 24.40 -12.35
N VAL A 27 60.28 24.45 -11.10
CA VAL A 27 60.29 23.29 -10.19
C VAL A 27 59.34 22.19 -10.68
N ARG A 28 58.15 22.58 -11.14
CA ARG A 28 57.17 21.67 -11.75
C ARG A 28 57.76 20.90 -12.93
N ALA A 29 58.41 21.62 -13.85
CA ALA A 29 59.05 21.01 -15.02
C ALA A 29 60.23 20.11 -14.62
N ALA A 30 61.00 20.47 -13.59
CA ALA A 30 62.17 19.72 -13.16
C ALA A 30 61.84 18.41 -12.42
N LEU A 31 60.80 18.41 -11.58
CA LEU A 31 60.44 17.25 -10.75
C LEU A 31 59.23 16.46 -11.29
N GLY A 32 58.60 16.92 -12.36
CA GLY A 32 57.43 16.25 -12.96
C GLY A 32 56.17 16.27 -12.09
N LEU A 33 56.09 17.18 -11.11
CA LEU A 33 55.01 17.24 -10.12
C LEU A 33 53.85 18.11 -10.57
N ALA A 34 52.67 17.89 -10.00
CA ALA A 34 51.57 18.84 -10.02
C ALA A 34 51.81 20.01 -9.05
N VAL A 35 51.15 21.15 -9.28
CA VAL A 35 51.29 22.34 -8.42
C VAL A 35 50.92 22.04 -6.95
N TRP A 36 49.91 21.20 -6.73
CA TRP A 36 49.50 20.80 -5.38
C TRP A 36 50.52 19.87 -4.70
N GLU A 37 51.24 19.04 -5.47
CA GLU A 37 52.31 18.16 -4.97
C GLU A 37 53.53 18.96 -4.53
N ILE A 38 53.82 20.06 -5.24
CA ILE A 38 54.87 21.01 -4.82
C ILE A 38 54.47 21.68 -3.49
N ASP A 39 53.22 22.12 -3.35
CA ASP A 39 52.76 22.72 -2.09
C ASP A 39 52.70 21.68 -0.94
N LEU A 40 52.43 20.41 -1.24
CA LEU A 40 52.53 19.31 -0.27
C LEU A 40 53.97 19.05 0.14
N ALA A 41 54.91 18.99 -0.82
CA ALA A 41 56.34 18.83 -0.55
C ALA A 41 56.88 19.94 0.35
N VAL A 42 56.43 21.19 0.15
CA VAL A 42 56.77 22.30 1.03
C VAL A 42 56.17 22.14 2.43
N THR A 43 54.91 21.75 2.51
CA THR A 43 54.22 21.58 3.81
C THR A 43 54.82 20.42 4.62
N ALA A 44 55.31 19.38 3.93
CA ALA A 44 55.99 18.24 4.54
C ALA A 44 57.50 18.47 4.79
N GLY A 45 58.04 19.65 4.46
CA GLY A 45 59.46 19.95 4.64
C GLY A 45 60.39 19.15 3.72
N LEU A 46 59.88 18.65 2.59
CA LEU A 46 60.66 17.98 1.55
C LEU A 46 61.28 18.96 0.54
N LEU A 47 60.75 20.19 0.48
CA LEU A 47 61.29 21.32 -0.28
C LEU A 47 61.16 22.60 0.54
N GLU A 48 62.18 23.45 0.56
CA GLU A 48 62.13 24.76 1.19
C GLU A 48 61.59 25.83 0.22
N ARG A 49 60.63 26.62 0.72
CA ARG A 49 60.09 27.77 0.00
C ARG A 49 60.46 29.06 0.72
N GLY A 50 61.28 29.88 0.07
CA GLY A 50 61.68 31.19 0.58
C GLY A 50 60.50 32.17 0.71
N ALA A 51 60.70 33.26 1.46
CA ALA A 51 59.70 34.31 1.68
C ALA A 51 59.20 34.98 0.40
N ASP A 52 60.01 34.95 -0.67
CA ASP A 52 59.68 35.42 -2.02
C ASP A 52 58.86 34.42 -2.85
N ARG A 53 58.42 33.32 -2.24
CA ARG A 53 57.67 32.20 -2.86
C ARG A 53 58.45 31.47 -3.95
N ARG A 54 59.78 31.56 -3.93
CA ARG A 54 60.68 30.83 -4.84
C ARG A 54 61.44 29.75 -4.08
N PHE A 55 61.98 28.79 -4.83
CA PHE A 55 62.62 27.58 -4.29
C PHE A 55 64.13 27.65 -4.46
N ASP A 56 64.86 26.99 -3.55
CA ASP A 56 66.30 26.81 -3.66
C ASP A 56 66.63 25.87 -4.84
N PRO A 57 67.34 26.35 -5.89
CA PRO A 57 67.73 25.52 -7.03
C PRO A 57 68.61 24.31 -6.66
N ASP A 58 69.36 24.37 -5.55
CA ASP A 58 70.26 23.28 -5.15
C ASP A 58 69.51 22.14 -4.45
N GLU A 59 68.44 22.47 -3.74
CA GLU A 59 67.54 21.47 -3.15
C GLU A 59 66.67 20.78 -4.23
N VAL A 60 66.16 21.55 -5.19
CA VAL A 60 65.39 21.00 -6.31
C VAL A 60 66.26 20.09 -7.19
N ARG A 61 67.54 20.44 -7.39
CA ARG A 61 68.49 19.58 -8.11
C ARG A 61 68.78 18.29 -7.36
N ARG A 62 69.04 18.35 -6.04
CA ARG A 62 69.20 17.15 -5.19
C ARG A 62 67.98 16.24 -5.22
N ALA A 63 66.77 16.81 -5.21
CA ALA A 63 65.53 16.03 -5.35
C ALA A 63 65.38 15.40 -6.75
N ALA A 64 65.92 16.02 -7.80
CA ALA A 64 65.90 15.48 -9.16
C ALA A 64 66.95 14.38 -9.39
N GLU A 65 68.07 14.41 -8.64
CA GLU A 65 69.13 13.39 -8.70
C GLU A 65 68.65 12.03 -8.16
N ASP A 66 67.74 12.03 -7.17
CA ASP A 66 67.07 10.83 -6.65
C ASP A 66 65.55 11.02 -6.64
N LEU A 67 65.00 11.12 -7.85
CA LEU A 67 63.59 11.41 -8.07
C LEU A 67 62.69 10.31 -7.47
N ASP A 68 63.09 9.05 -7.55
CA ASP A 68 62.30 7.93 -7.06
C ASP A 68 62.19 7.95 -5.52
N ALA A 69 63.29 8.20 -4.80
CA ALA A 69 63.23 8.33 -3.34
C ALA A 69 62.46 9.58 -2.91
N PHE A 70 62.61 10.68 -3.65
CA PHE A 70 61.82 11.90 -3.40
C PHE A 70 60.33 11.67 -3.60
N GLN A 71 59.92 11.03 -4.71
CA GLN A 71 58.52 10.70 -4.99
C GLN A 71 57.96 9.70 -3.98
N ALA A 72 58.73 8.72 -3.53
CA ALA A 72 58.31 7.79 -2.48
C ALA A 72 58.05 8.51 -1.15
N ARG A 73 58.94 9.43 -0.76
CA ARG A 73 58.74 10.28 0.44
C ARG A 73 57.52 11.18 0.30
N LEU A 74 57.33 11.81 -0.86
CA LEU A 74 56.16 12.64 -1.12
C LEU A 74 54.85 11.83 -1.11
N ALA A 75 54.85 10.64 -1.70
CA ALA A 75 53.70 9.74 -1.69
C ALA A 75 53.30 9.31 -0.26
N ALA A 76 54.26 9.19 0.65
CA ALA A 76 54.02 8.91 2.06
C ALA A 76 53.31 10.08 2.79
N GLU A 77 53.39 11.30 2.26
CA GLU A 77 52.71 12.50 2.80
C GLU A 77 51.28 12.68 2.30
N HIS A 78 50.85 11.88 1.32
CA HIS A 78 49.53 12.05 0.71
C HIS A 78 48.40 11.93 1.73
N ARG A 79 47.42 12.83 1.62
CA ARG A 79 46.21 12.82 2.46
C ARG A 79 45.21 11.81 1.91
N LEU A 80 44.87 10.83 2.74
CA LEU A 80 43.92 9.78 2.42
C LEU A 80 42.67 9.93 3.29
N ASN A 81 41.50 9.99 2.66
CA ASN A 81 40.25 9.83 3.41
C ASN A 81 40.05 8.36 3.84
N ALA A 82 39.11 8.11 4.75
CA ALA A 82 38.87 6.76 5.29
C ALA A 82 38.60 5.68 4.24
N THR A 83 38.03 6.03 3.08
CA THR A 83 37.79 5.08 1.99
C THR A 83 39.08 4.76 1.22
N GLN A 84 39.89 5.77 0.93
CA GLN A 84 41.19 5.61 0.27
C GLN A 84 42.18 4.85 1.16
N ALA A 85 42.22 5.18 2.45
CA ALA A 85 43.07 4.52 3.43
C ALA A 85 42.66 3.04 3.64
N ALA A 86 41.36 2.76 3.73
CA ALA A 86 40.86 1.38 3.79
C ALA A 86 41.22 0.57 2.55
N ARG A 87 41.08 1.16 1.35
CA ARG A 87 41.49 0.54 0.08
C ARG A 87 42.99 0.26 0.05
N ARG A 88 43.82 1.19 0.55
CA ARG A 88 45.28 1.05 0.62
C ARG A 88 45.70 -0.13 1.49
N LEU A 89 44.99 -0.37 2.59
CA LEU A 89 45.21 -1.50 3.50
C LEU A 89 44.47 -2.79 3.10
N GLY A 90 43.70 -2.78 2.00
CA GLY A 90 42.93 -3.95 1.56
C GLY A 90 41.74 -4.33 2.45
N ILE A 91 41.20 -3.39 3.25
CA ILE A 91 40.14 -3.64 4.24
C ILE A 91 38.88 -2.81 4.00
N SER A 92 37.82 -3.15 4.73
CA SER A 92 36.58 -2.35 4.73
C SER A 92 36.76 -1.02 5.47
N THR A 93 36.03 0.03 5.08
CA THR A 93 36.05 1.34 5.75
C THR A 93 35.66 1.25 7.24
N ALA A 94 34.75 0.35 7.58
CA ALA A 94 34.33 0.13 8.97
C ALA A 94 35.44 -0.51 9.81
N GLN A 95 36.21 -1.43 9.22
CA GLN A 95 37.39 -2.02 9.86
C GLN A 95 38.48 -0.97 10.04
N PHE A 96 38.79 -0.20 8.99
CA PHE A 96 39.75 0.89 9.06
C PHE A 96 39.43 1.88 10.20
N LYS A 97 38.18 2.35 10.31
CA LYS A 97 37.77 3.26 11.39
C LYS A 97 38.01 2.69 12.79
N ARG A 98 37.82 1.38 12.98
CA ARG A 98 38.07 0.73 14.27
C ARG A 98 39.57 0.62 14.55
N VAL A 99 40.34 0.17 13.55
CA VAL A 99 41.80 0.02 13.65
C VAL A 99 42.47 1.36 13.96
N VAL A 100 42.06 2.45 13.30
CA VAL A 100 42.53 3.81 13.58
C VAL A 100 42.26 4.24 15.02
N VAL A 101 41.06 3.96 15.55
CA VAL A 101 40.71 4.28 16.94
C VAL A 101 41.56 3.46 17.92
N GLN A 102 41.77 2.17 17.64
CA GLN A 102 42.56 1.28 18.49
C GLN A 102 44.05 1.61 18.48
N ALA A 103 44.59 1.99 17.32
CA ALA A 103 45.98 2.41 17.16
C ALA A 103 46.22 3.86 17.61
N GLY A 104 45.17 4.60 17.95
CA GLY A 104 45.28 6.00 18.37
C GLY A 104 45.73 6.95 17.26
N THR A 105 45.58 6.58 15.99
CA THR A 105 46.06 7.39 14.86
C THR A 105 45.21 8.66 14.71
N VAL A 106 45.88 9.81 14.82
CA VAL A 106 45.23 11.13 14.75
C VAL A 106 45.11 11.58 13.29
N PRO A 107 43.96 12.12 12.85
CA PRO A 107 43.84 12.69 11.51
C PRO A 107 44.69 13.95 11.36
N VAL A 108 45.36 14.09 10.22
CA VAL A 108 46.14 15.30 9.85
C VAL A 108 45.28 16.47 9.39
N ALA A 109 44.04 16.20 8.98
CA ALA A 109 43.07 17.25 8.66
C ALA A 109 41.63 16.77 8.87
N GLU A 110 40.76 17.70 9.25
CA GLU A 110 39.31 17.50 9.27
C GLU A 110 38.64 18.60 8.43
N GLU A 111 37.82 18.20 7.46
CA GLU A 111 37.10 19.13 6.58
C GLU A 111 35.60 18.86 6.64
N GLN A 112 34.80 19.92 6.60
CA GLN A 112 33.35 19.81 6.49
C GLN A 112 32.93 19.86 5.01
N VAL A 113 32.48 18.73 4.48
CA VAL A 113 32.04 18.60 3.08
C VAL A 113 30.53 18.51 3.03
N ARG A 114 29.89 19.40 2.25
CA ARG A 114 28.44 19.31 1.98
C ARG A 114 28.17 18.30 0.88
N LYS A 115 27.49 17.21 1.21
CA LYS A 115 27.07 16.17 0.24
C LYS A 115 25.67 15.67 0.59
N TYR A 116 24.81 15.51 -0.42
CA TYR A 116 23.43 15.04 -0.26
C TYR A 116 22.60 15.84 0.77
N GLY A 117 22.73 17.17 0.77
CA GLY A 117 22.00 18.05 1.70
C GLY A 117 22.44 17.96 3.16
N LYS A 118 23.53 17.25 3.47
CA LYS A 118 24.11 17.12 4.82
C LYS A 118 25.55 17.62 4.85
N VAL A 119 25.97 18.18 5.99
CA VAL A 119 27.38 18.50 6.26
C VAL A 119 28.03 17.25 6.85
N LEU A 120 29.05 16.72 6.19
CA LEU A 120 29.81 15.55 6.63
C LEU A 120 31.22 15.97 7.04
N THR A 121 31.66 15.59 8.23
CA THR A 121 33.06 15.75 8.64
C THR A 121 33.89 14.63 8.03
N VAL A 122 34.78 14.98 7.10
CA VAL A 122 35.73 14.07 6.46
C VAL A 122 37.08 14.22 7.14
N ARG A 123 37.59 13.11 7.68
CA ARG A 123 38.92 13.01 8.28
C ARG A 123 39.92 12.50 7.25
N TYR A 124 41.07 13.14 7.19
CA TYR A 124 42.20 12.73 6.36
C TYR A 124 43.36 12.25 7.21
N TYR A 125 43.99 11.17 6.76
CA TYR A 125 45.14 10.53 7.38
C TYR A 125 46.32 10.60 6.43
N ARG A 126 47.53 10.71 6.95
CA ARG A 126 48.76 10.68 6.16
C ARG A 126 49.00 9.25 5.68
N ALA A 127 49.46 9.07 4.44
CA ALA A 127 49.67 7.75 3.87
C ALA A 127 50.68 6.91 4.67
N ALA A 128 51.76 7.52 5.18
CA ALA A 128 52.73 6.86 6.06
C ALA A 128 52.08 6.30 7.33
N ASP A 129 51.23 7.09 7.99
CA ASP A 129 50.54 6.68 9.23
C ASP A 129 49.55 5.55 8.94
N VAL A 130 48.91 5.57 7.76
CA VAL A 130 48.04 4.48 7.29
C VAL A 130 48.84 3.21 7.04
N ASP A 131 50.01 3.29 6.40
CA ASP A 131 50.85 2.13 6.14
C ASP A 131 51.36 1.50 7.45
N GLY A 132 51.64 2.32 8.47
CA GLY A 132 51.97 1.87 9.83
C GLY A 132 50.85 1.10 10.55
N LEU A 133 49.62 1.07 10.02
CA LEU A 133 48.52 0.32 10.61
C LEU A 133 48.48 -1.16 10.20
N ALA A 134 49.37 -1.62 9.32
CA ALA A 134 49.34 -2.99 8.79
C ALA A 134 49.31 -4.06 9.91
N ASP A 135 50.14 -3.90 10.94
CA ASP A 135 50.21 -4.83 12.08
C ASP A 135 48.92 -4.81 12.93
N HIS A 136 48.31 -3.63 13.09
CA HIS A 136 47.03 -3.49 13.79
C HIS A 136 45.87 -4.12 13.00
N VAL A 137 45.92 -4.06 11.66
CA VAL A 137 44.95 -4.75 10.80
C VAL A 137 45.08 -6.26 10.95
N ALA A 138 46.30 -6.79 10.92
CA ALA A 138 46.54 -8.21 11.14
C ALA A 138 46.06 -8.67 12.53
N ALA A 139 46.33 -7.89 13.57
CA ALA A 139 45.84 -8.17 14.92
C ALA A 139 44.29 -8.15 15.02
N ASP A 140 43.62 -7.16 14.42
CA ASP A 140 42.14 -7.09 14.38
C ASP A 140 41.53 -8.30 13.64
N GLN A 141 42.18 -8.77 12.58
CA GLN A 141 41.76 -9.95 11.83
C GLN A 141 41.84 -11.22 12.70
N VAL A 142 42.98 -11.45 13.38
CA VAL A 142 43.18 -12.60 14.27
C VAL A 142 42.16 -12.58 15.42
N LEU A 143 41.93 -11.42 16.03
CA LEU A 143 40.94 -11.27 17.12
C LEU A 143 39.52 -11.61 16.65
N ARG A 144 39.16 -11.27 15.40
CA ARG A 144 37.85 -11.58 14.84
C ARG A 144 37.68 -13.03 14.44
N GLU A 145 38.73 -13.64 13.92
CA GLU A 145 38.75 -15.07 13.64
C GLU A 145 38.59 -15.85 14.95
N ALA A 146 39.29 -15.45 16.02
CA ALA A 146 39.14 -16.00 17.35
C ALA A 146 37.72 -15.78 17.91
N ALA A 147 37.17 -14.56 17.84
CA ALA A 147 35.82 -14.25 18.30
C ALA A 147 34.75 -15.04 17.53
N THR A 148 34.93 -15.22 16.23
CA THR A 148 34.02 -16.00 15.38
C THR A 148 34.12 -17.50 15.71
N ALA A 149 35.34 -18.01 15.92
CA ALA A 149 35.56 -19.39 16.32
C ALA A 149 34.93 -19.71 17.68
N VAL A 150 34.98 -18.78 18.63
CA VAL A 150 34.36 -18.91 19.97
C VAL A 150 32.83 -18.73 19.92
N GLY A 151 32.31 -17.84 19.06
CA GLY A 151 30.87 -17.57 18.95
C GLY A 151 30.07 -18.65 18.19
N ARG A 152 30.69 -19.36 17.23
CA ARG A 152 30.05 -20.44 16.46
C ARG A 152 29.49 -21.59 17.32
N PRO A 153 30.21 -22.17 18.29
CA PRO A 153 29.66 -23.23 19.13
C PRO A 153 28.50 -22.75 20.01
N GLU A 154 28.56 -21.52 20.52
CA GLU A 154 27.46 -20.95 21.32
C GLU A 154 26.21 -20.71 20.47
N ALA A 155 26.37 -20.17 19.26
CA ALA A 155 25.27 -20.01 18.30
C ALA A 155 24.66 -21.35 17.89
N ALA A 156 25.49 -22.37 17.63
CA ALA A 156 25.05 -23.73 17.34
C ALA A 156 24.28 -24.34 18.53
N ARG A 157 24.76 -24.14 19.76
CA ARG A 157 24.07 -24.59 20.99
C ARG A 157 22.72 -23.90 21.17
N LYS A 158 22.64 -22.58 20.98
CA LYS A 158 21.37 -21.83 21.02
C LYS A 158 20.40 -22.29 19.94
N ALA A 159 20.88 -22.53 18.72
CA ALA A 159 20.07 -23.07 17.64
C ALA A 159 19.56 -24.48 17.94
N ALA A 160 20.40 -25.37 18.50
CA ALA A 160 20.02 -26.70 18.91
C ALA A 160 18.97 -26.68 20.03
N ALA A 161 19.16 -25.83 21.05
CA ALA A 161 18.19 -25.65 22.13
C ALA A 161 16.84 -25.15 21.60
N THR A 162 16.83 -24.18 20.68
CA THR A 162 15.61 -23.70 20.03
C THR A 162 14.93 -24.78 19.20
N ARG A 163 15.69 -25.60 18.45
CA ARG A 163 15.15 -26.75 17.72
C ARG A 163 14.52 -27.78 18.66
N ALA A 164 15.18 -28.09 19.78
CA ALA A 164 14.66 -29.00 20.79
C ALA A 164 13.36 -28.49 21.42
N ARG A 165 13.32 -27.20 21.80
CA ARG A 165 12.10 -26.56 22.34
C ARG A 165 10.95 -26.54 21.33
N ASN A 166 11.25 -26.22 20.07
CA ASN A 166 10.25 -26.22 19.00
C ASN A 166 9.72 -27.63 18.70
N LYS A 167 10.58 -28.65 18.78
CA LYS A 167 10.19 -30.06 18.64
C LYS A 167 9.25 -30.46 19.79
N ALA A 168 9.62 -30.17 21.03
CA ALA A 168 8.79 -30.46 22.20
C ALA A 168 7.43 -29.74 22.13
N ARG A 169 7.40 -28.46 21.70
CA ARG A 169 6.14 -27.73 21.51
C ARG A 169 5.26 -28.37 20.42
N ALA A 170 5.84 -28.79 19.30
CA ALA A 170 5.08 -29.45 18.24
C ALA A 170 4.56 -30.83 18.68
N GLU A 171 5.32 -31.57 19.50
CA GLU A 171 4.86 -32.84 20.10
C GLU A 171 3.69 -32.62 21.07
N GLN A 172 3.79 -31.62 21.96
CA GLN A 172 2.69 -31.25 22.84
C GLN A 172 1.44 -30.82 22.05
N ALA A 173 1.60 -29.96 21.05
CA ALA A 173 0.49 -29.52 20.19
C ALA A 173 -0.20 -30.71 19.48
N ARG A 174 0.55 -31.75 19.09
CA ARG A 174 -0.02 -32.97 18.50
C ARG A 174 -0.84 -33.78 19.51
N HIS A 175 -0.38 -33.89 20.75
CA HIS A 175 -1.17 -34.53 21.81
C HIS A 175 -2.47 -33.76 22.08
N GLU A 176 -2.40 -32.42 22.11
CA GLU A 176 -3.57 -31.56 22.27
C GLU A 176 -4.52 -31.69 21.06
N LEU A 177 -3.99 -31.69 19.84
CA LEU A 177 -4.79 -31.87 18.62
C LEU A 177 -5.48 -33.23 18.59
N ASP A 178 -4.85 -34.30 19.06
CA ASP A 178 -5.46 -35.64 19.13
C ASP A 178 -6.58 -35.71 20.18
N ALA A 179 -6.41 -35.03 21.32
CA ALA A 179 -7.46 -34.87 22.31
C ALA A 179 -8.65 -34.08 21.73
N VAL A 180 -8.38 -32.99 21.00
CA VAL A 180 -9.40 -32.21 20.30
C VAL A 180 -10.10 -33.05 19.23
N ARG A 181 -9.36 -33.80 18.42
CA ARG A 181 -9.91 -34.75 17.42
C ARG A 181 -10.87 -35.72 18.09
N THR A 182 -10.42 -36.40 19.14
CA THR A 182 -11.25 -37.39 19.85
C THR A 182 -12.53 -36.77 20.40
N ARG A 183 -12.43 -35.58 21.02
CA ARG A 183 -13.60 -34.85 21.52
C ARG A 183 -14.53 -34.40 20.38
N ALA A 184 -13.98 -33.89 19.29
CA ALA A 184 -14.76 -33.41 18.15
C ALA A 184 -15.54 -34.54 17.48
N LEU A 185 -14.89 -35.68 17.21
CA LEU A 185 -15.51 -36.83 16.52
C LEU A 185 -16.58 -37.54 17.36
N ARG A 186 -16.55 -37.41 18.69
CA ARG A 186 -17.59 -37.90 19.60
C ARG A 186 -18.60 -36.84 20.01
N GLY A 187 -18.34 -35.59 19.65
CA GLY A 187 -19.08 -34.42 20.10
C GLY A 187 -20.26 -34.05 19.19
N PRO A 188 -20.86 -32.88 19.44
CA PRO A 188 -21.95 -32.38 18.62
C PRO A 188 -21.50 -32.08 17.19
N ALA A 189 -22.45 -32.00 16.26
CA ALA A 189 -22.20 -31.73 14.85
C ALA A 189 -21.35 -30.47 14.61
N VAL A 190 -21.55 -29.42 15.42
CA VAL A 190 -20.76 -28.18 15.37
C VAL A 190 -19.28 -28.45 15.60
N ALA A 191 -18.91 -29.30 16.56
CA ALA A 191 -17.51 -29.61 16.88
C ALA A 191 -16.81 -30.37 15.74
N VAL A 192 -17.50 -31.34 15.12
CA VAL A 192 -16.99 -32.09 13.96
C VAL A 192 -16.71 -31.14 12.78
N VAL A 193 -17.67 -30.26 12.47
CA VAL A 193 -17.55 -29.30 11.36
C VAL A 193 -16.45 -28.29 11.65
N ARG A 194 -16.34 -27.80 12.89
CA ARG A 194 -15.27 -26.90 13.33
C ARG A 194 -13.89 -27.52 13.13
N TYR A 195 -13.71 -28.76 13.55
CA TYR A 195 -12.47 -29.49 13.38
C TYR A 195 -12.10 -29.70 11.90
N ALA A 196 -13.04 -30.16 11.07
CA ALA A 196 -12.80 -30.36 9.65
C ALA A 196 -12.54 -29.02 8.90
N ALA A 197 -13.26 -27.96 9.25
CA ALA A 197 -13.05 -26.64 8.67
C ALA A 197 -11.67 -26.07 9.05
N ALA A 198 -11.24 -26.23 10.31
CA ALA A 198 -9.90 -25.83 10.73
C ALA A 198 -8.79 -26.60 10.00
N LEU A 199 -8.95 -27.91 9.80
CA LEU A 199 -8.04 -28.72 8.97
C LEU A 199 -7.99 -28.23 7.51
N ALA A 200 -9.09 -27.69 6.98
CA ALA A 200 -9.15 -27.19 5.61
C ALA A 200 -8.52 -25.78 5.41
N VAL A 201 -8.31 -25.02 6.49
CA VAL A 201 -7.68 -23.68 6.41
C VAL A 201 -6.30 -23.78 5.77
N GLY A 202 -6.00 -22.92 4.79
CA GLY A 202 -4.69 -22.88 4.12
C GLY A 202 -4.38 -24.06 3.19
N LEU A 203 -5.26 -25.08 3.08
CA LEU A 203 -5.08 -26.15 2.08
C LEU A 203 -5.51 -25.67 0.68
N PRO A 204 -4.76 -26.02 -0.39
CA PRO A 204 -5.07 -25.59 -1.75
C PRO A 204 -6.39 -26.18 -2.29
N ARG A 205 -6.89 -27.27 -1.70
CA ARG A 205 -8.14 -27.94 -2.09
C ARG A 205 -9.11 -28.06 -0.94
N SER A 206 -9.60 -26.92 -0.41
CA SER A 206 -10.69 -26.93 0.57
C SER A 206 -12.00 -27.43 -0.06
N PRO A 207 -12.66 -28.45 0.53
CA PRO A 207 -13.97 -28.91 0.10
C PRO A 207 -14.98 -27.77 0.07
N GLY A 208 -15.79 -27.71 -1.00
CA GLY A 208 -16.72 -26.59 -1.23
C GLY A 208 -17.72 -26.37 -0.09
N PHE A 209 -18.19 -27.44 0.55
CA PHE A 209 -19.17 -27.36 1.64
C PHE A 209 -18.59 -26.76 2.93
N LEU A 210 -17.27 -26.84 3.14
CA LEU A 210 -16.60 -26.26 4.32
C LEU A 210 -16.33 -24.76 4.16
N ARG A 211 -16.36 -24.23 2.94
CA ARG A 211 -16.05 -22.81 2.66
C ARG A 211 -17.01 -21.85 3.37
N ALA A 212 -18.24 -22.28 3.62
CA ALA A 212 -19.24 -21.48 4.33
C ALA A 212 -18.83 -21.19 5.79
N PHE A 213 -17.90 -21.97 6.36
CA PHE A 213 -17.46 -21.84 7.75
C PHE A 213 -16.10 -21.15 7.90
N ALA A 214 -15.37 -20.92 6.80
CA ALA A 214 -13.96 -20.50 6.82
C ALA A 214 -13.69 -19.11 7.44
N GLY A 215 -14.73 -18.29 7.66
CA GLY A 215 -14.63 -16.97 8.29
C GLY A 215 -15.03 -16.93 9.76
N ASP A 216 -15.24 -18.08 10.39
CA ASP A 216 -15.64 -18.15 11.80
C ASP A 216 -14.43 -17.99 12.74
N ALA A 217 -14.52 -17.05 13.68
CA ALA A 217 -13.43 -16.75 14.62
C ALA A 217 -13.06 -17.92 15.55
N ALA A 218 -13.99 -18.85 15.81
CA ALA A 218 -13.69 -20.03 16.62
C ALA A 218 -12.79 -21.04 15.88
N LEU A 219 -12.56 -20.87 14.57
CA LEU A 219 -11.58 -21.65 13.83
C LEU A 219 -10.14 -21.18 14.07
N ASP A 220 -9.92 -19.91 14.39
CA ASP A 220 -8.58 -19.33 14.45
C ASP A 220 -7.70 -20.02 15.49
N ALA A 221 -8.26 -20.27 16.68
CA ALA A 221 -7.55 -20.97 17.76
C ALA A 221 -7.17 -22.41 17.36
N LEU A 222 -8.07 -23.13 16.68
CA LEU A 222 -7.83 -24.51 16.27
C LEU A 222 -6.89 -24.59 15.07
N ALA A 223 -7.00 -23.66 14.12
CA ALA A 223 -6.07 -23.53 13.00
C ALA A 223 -4.66 -23.21 13.50
N ALA A 224 -4.52 -22.32 14.48
CA ALA A 224 -3.24 -22.03 15.13
C ALA A 224 -2.64 -23.29 15.79
N LEU A 225 -3.44 -24.07 16.52
CA LEU A 225 -3.00 -25.34 17.10
C LEU A 225 -2.51 -26.33 16.02
N ILE A 226 -3.23 -26.45 14.90
CA ILE A 226 -2.85 -27.30 13.76
C ILE A 226 -1.52 -26.83 13.15
N ASP A 227 -1.31 -25.53 13.01
CA ASP A 227 -0.06 -24.97 12.48
C ASP A 227 1.11 -25.19 13.46
N GLU A 228 0.87 -25.11 14.78
CA GLU A 228 1.86 -25.44 15.81
C GLU A 228 2.31 -26.91 15.79
N CYS A 229 1.44 -27.83 15.34
CA CYS A 229 1.78 -29.24 15.16
C CYS A 229 2.82 -29.49 14.05
N ARG A 230 3.07 -28.49 13.19
CA ARG A 230 3.98 -28.56 12.03
C ARG A 230 3.72 -29.80 11.17
N LEU A 231 2.45 -30.08 10.90
CA LEU A 231 2.04 -31.19 10.05
C LEU A 231 2.51 -30.95 8.61
N ARG A 232 2.96 -32.01 7.94
CA ARG A 232 3.21 -31.93 6.50
C ARG A 232 1.87 -31.70 5.77
N PRO A 233 1.85 -31.00 4.63
CA PRO A 233 0.62 -30.81 3.86
C PRO A 233 -0.12 -32.12 3.53
N GLY A 234 0.62 -33.21 3.27
CA GLY A 234 0.05 -34.55 3.06
C GLY A 234 -0.67 -35.09 4.29
N GLN A 235 -0.03 -35.03 5.46
CA GLN A 235 -0.62 -35.49 6.73
C GLN A 235 -1.89 -34.71 7.10
N ARG A 236 -1.88 -33.38 6.91
CA ARG A 236 -3.06 -32.54 7.14
C ARG A 236 -4.20 -32.90 6.18
N SER A 237 -3.88 -33.23 4.93
CA SER A 237 -4.87 -33.66 3.92
C SER A 237 -5.44 -35.06 4.26
N GLU A 238 -4.60 -36.00 4.66
CA GLU A 238 -5.02 -37.34 5.12
C GLU A 238 -5.97 -37.25 6.32
N MET A 239 -5.61 -36.45 7.34
CA MET A 239 -6.46 -36.21 8.51
C MET A 239 -7.80 -35.56 8.13
N LEU A 240 -7.80 -34.66 7.13
CA LEU A 240 -9.03 -34.08 6.61
C LEU A 240 -9.86 -35.16 5.93
N ASP A 241 -9.28 -35.93 5.02
CA ASP A 241 -9.97 -36.99 4.26
C ASP A 241 -10.61 -38.04 5.19
N GLU A 242 -9.97 -38.38 6.30
CA GLU A 242 -10.52 -39.27 7.34
C GLU A 242 -11.81 -38.69 7.98
N VAL A 243 -11.87 -37.38 8.23
CA VAL A 243 -13.04 -36.75 8.88
C VAL A 243 -14.12 -36.30 7.89
N LEU A 244 -13.81 -36.17 6.59
CA LEU A 244 -14.73 -35.61 5.59
C LEU A 244 -16.11 -36.27 5.55
N PRO A 245 -16.25 -37.62 5.58
CA PRO A 245 -17.56 -38.26 5.55
C PRO A 245 -18.42 -37.83 6.74
N GLN A 246 -17.85 -37.85 7.95
CA GLN A 246 -18.57 -37.47 9.17
C GLN A 246 -18.85 -35.97 9.20
N ALA A 247 -17.90 -35.14 8.77
CA ALA A 247 -18.08 -33.69 8.68
C ALA A 247 -19.21 -33.31 7.71
N ARG A 248 -19.39 -34.05 6.62
CA ARG A 248 -20.50 -33.83 5.68
C ARG A 248 -21.85 -34.16 6.30
N VAL A 249 -21.95 -35.28 7.01
CA VAL A 249 -23.18 -35.63 7.76
C VAL A 249 -23.47 -34.58 8.83
N ALA A 250 -22.46 -34.19 9.60
CA ALA A 250 -22.57 -33.15 10.63
C ALA A 250 -23.00 -31.80 10.05
N ALA A 251 -22.40 -31.35 8.94
CA ALA A 251 -22.78 -30.11 8.27
C ALA A 251 -24.24 -30.12 7.78
N ASN A 252 -24.75 -31.28 7.34
CA ASN A 252 -26.15 -31.44 6.95
C ASN A 252 -27.11 -31.43 8.15
N ALA A 253 -26.63 -31.80 9.34
CA ALA A 253 -27.38 -31.76 10.59
C ALA A 253 -27.43 -30.36 11.23
N LEU A 254 -26.73 -29.37 10.67
CA LEU A 254 -26.79 -27.98 11.13
C LEU A 254 -28.01 -27.24 10.55
N ALA A 255 -28.59 -26.38 11.38
CA ALA A 255 -29.55 -25.37 10.97
C ALA A 255 -28.77 -24.16 10.44
N ARG A 256 -29.13 -23.70 9.23
CA ARG A 256 -28.49 -22.52 8.63
C ARG A 256 -29.01 -21.22 9.28
N PRO A 257 -28.28 -20.09 9.19
CA PRO A 257 -28.69 -18.79 9.72
C PRO A 257 -30.15 -18.42 9.42
N ALA A 258 -30.55 -18.54 8.15
CA ALA A 258 -31.92 -18.23 7.73
C ALA A 258 -32.98 -19.16 8.32
N GLN A 259 -32.65 -20.44 8.55
CA GLN A 259 -33.57 -21.40 9.18
C GLN A 259 -33.71 -21.12 10.67
N ILE A 260 -32.62 -20.77 11.36
CA ILE A 260 -32.64 -20.37 12.76
C ILE A 260 -33.53 -19.14 12.90
N GLU A 261 -33.33 -18.11 12.07
CA GLU A 261 -34.13 -16.88 12.11
C GLU A 261 -35.60 -17.15 11.82
N GLN A 262 -35.91 -17.91 10.76
CA GLN A 262 -37.29 -18.23 10.40
C GLN A 262 -38.04 -18.97 11.53
N ARG A 263 -37.37 -19.87 12.25
CA ARG A 263 -38.01 -20.71 13.26
C ARG A 263 -38.00 -20.11 14.65
N SER A 264 -36.95 -19.37 14.98
CA SER A 264 -36.82 -18.72 16.28
C SER A 264 -37.46 -17.34 16.33
N GLY A 265 -37.64 -16.67 15.18
CA GLY A 265 -38.11 -15.29 15.10
C GLY A 265 -37.04 -14.26 15.48
N ILE A 266 -35.79 -14.68 15.70
CA ILE A 266 -34.67 -13.80 16.07
C ILE A 266 -33.40 -14.14 15.29
N ARG A 267 -32.49 -13.18 15.15
CA ARG A 267 -31.25 -13.37 14.39
C ARG A 267 -30.29 -14.34 15.08
N PRO A 268 -29.48 -15.12 14.32
CA PRO A 268 -28.49 -16.05 14.87
C PRO A 268 -27.49 -15.42 15.83
N ALA A 269 -27.13 -14.14 15.65
CA ALA A 269 -26.18 -13.45 16.54
C ALA A 269 -26.64 -13.40 18.01
N VAL A 270 -27.95 -13.51 18.28
CA VAL A 270 -28.49 -13.51 19.65
C VAL A 270 -28.22 -14.84 20.38
N PHE A 271 -27.91 -15.90 19.63
CA PHE A 271 -27.57 -17.22 20.16
C PHE A 271 -26.08 -17.34 20.52
N GLU A 272 -25.23 -16.44 20.03
CA GLU A 272 -23.79 -16.46 20.29
C GLU A 272 -23.49 -16.39 21.80
N GLY A 273 -22.63 -17.29 22.28
CA GLY A 273 -22.28 -17.41 23.71
C GLY A 273 -23.34 -18.09 24.59
N ARG A 274 -24.50 -18.45 24.04
CA ARG A 274 -25.58 -19.16 24.76
C ARG A 274 -25.74 -20.61 24.32
N VAL A 275 -25.43 -20.88 23.06
CA VAL A 275 -25.42 -22.22 22.44
C VAL A 275 -24.17 -22.39 21.60
N ASP A 276 -23.82 -23.63 21.29
CA ASP A 276 -22.66 -23.92 20.46
C ASP A 276 -22.94 -23.59 18.99
N MET A 277 -22.15 -22.66 18.43
CA MET A 277 -22.33 -22.19 17.06
C MET A 277 -21.06 -22.25 16.23
N ILE A 278 -21.26 -22.27 14.91
CA ILE A 278 -20.21 -22.06 13.89
C ILE A 278 -20.80 -21.36 12.66
N ALA A 279 -20.26 -20.20 12.31
CA ALA A 279 -20.68 -19.33 11.22
C ALA A 279 -22.20 -19.03 11.25
N GLY A 280 -22.72 -18.76 12.45
CA GLY A 280 -24.15 -18.56 12.68
C GLY A 280 -25.02 -19.80 12.46
N CYS A 281 -24.43 -20.98 12.33
CA CYS A 281 -25.13 -22.26 12.31
C CYS A 281 -25.07 -22.92 13.69
N MET A 282 -26.10 -23.68 14.05
CA MET A 282 -26.16 -24.51 15.26
C MET A 282 -26.71 -25.90 14.92
N ALA A 283 -26.65 -26.87 15.83
CA ALA A 283 -27.23 -28.18 15.59
C ALA A 283 -28.77 -28.08 15.47
N ARG A 284 -29.38 -28.77 14.49
CA ARG A 284 -30.85 -28.78 14.36
C ARG A 284 -31.53 -29.32 15.60
N ALA A 285 -31.01 -30.40 16.17
CA ALA A 285 -31.56 -31.01 17.38
C ALA A 285 -31.57 -30.03 18.56
N GLU A 286 -30.48 -29.28 18.75
CA GLU A 286 -30.37 -28.24 19.77
C GLU A 286 -31.33 -27.08 19.50
N LEU A 287 -31.52 -26.68 18.24
CA LEU A 287 -32.54 -25.70 17.86
C LEU A 287 -33.95 -26.21 18.20
N GLU A 288 -34.28 -27.47 17.91
CA GLU A 288 -35.58 -28.05 18.28
C GLU A 288 -35.79 -28.02 19.79
N GLU A 289 -34.79 -28.42 20.57
CA GLU A 289 -34.85 -28.46 22.02
C GLU A 289 -35.09 -27.06 22.61
N VAL A 290 -34.31 -26.07 22.17
CA VAL A 290 -34.45 -24.67 22.57
C VAL A 290 -35.81 -24.10 22.15
N LEU A 291 -36.39 -24.53 21.02
CA LEU A 291 -37.71 -24.07 20.60
C LEU A 291 -38.86 -24.77 21.34
N ALA A 292 -38.68 -26.03 21.72
CA ALA A 292 -39.66 -26.80 22.48
C ALA A 292 -39.79 -26.29 23.92
N ALA A 293 -38.67 -25.91 24.54
CA ALA A 293 -38.63 -25.32 25.88
C ALA A 293 -37.83 -24.00 25.85
N PRO A 294 -38.44 -22.89 25.37
CA PRO A 294 -37.72 -21.64 25.16
C PRO A 294 -37.19 -21.07 26.48
N PRO A 295 -35.87 -20.87 26.61
CA PRO A 295 -35.30 -20.24 27.79
C PRO A 295 -35.71 -18.77 27.87
N MET A 296 -35.67 -18.19 29.08
CA MET A 296 -36.13 -16.81 29.33
C MET A 296 -35.50 -15.78 28.39
N TRP A 297 -34.20 -15.91 28.14
CA TRP A 297 -33.48 -15.00 27.23
C TRP A 297 -34.00 -15.01 25.80
N LEU A 298 -34.54 -16.16 25.34
CA LEU A 298 -35.08 -16.31 23.99
C LEU A 298 -36.44 -15.63 23.88
N THR A 299 -37.28 -15.80 24.90
CA THR A 299 -38.56 -15.09 25.03
C THR A 299 -38.37 -13.57 25.11
N GLU A 300 -37.40 -13.10 25.89
CA GLU A 300 -37.05 -11.66 25.97
C GLU A 300 -36.57 -11.12 24.61
N ALA A 301 -35.68 -11.86 23.94
CA ALA A 301 -35.20 -11.47 22.62
C ALA A 301 -36.32 -11.43 21.57
N ARG A 302 -37.26 -12.37 21.62
CA ARG A 302 -38.45 -12.37 20.75
C ARG A 302 -39.35 -11.17 21.02
N ALA A 303 -39.60 -10.85 22.29
CA ALA A 303 -40.37 -9.67 22.68
C ALA A 303 -39.71 -8.38 22.19
N ALA A 304 -38.39 -8.26 22.34
CA ALA A 304 -37.62 -7.12 21.84
C ALA A 304 -37.67 -7.00 20.31
N ALA A 305 -37.54 -8.12 19.59
CA ALA A 305 -37.65 -8.15 18.13
C ALA A 305 -39.04 -7.73 17.65
N ALA A 306 -40.10 -8.25 18.29
CA ALA A 306 -41.48 -7.88 17.98
C ALA A 306 -41.76 -6.39 18.27
N ALA A 307 -41.25 -5.86 19.37
CA ALA A 307 -41.36 -4.44 19.69
C ALA A 307 -40.64 -3.56 18.65
N ALA A 308 -39.44 -3.94 18.24
CA ALA A 308 -38.68 -3.22 17.21
C ALA A 308 -39.39 -3.25 15.84
N GLU A 309 -40.00 -4.39 15.46
CA GLU A 309 -40.79 -4.51 14.24
C GLU A 309 -42.06 -3.64 14.29
N ALA A 310 -42.76 -3.64 15.43
CA ALA A 310 -43.94 -2.80 15.65
C ALA A 310 -43.58 -1.30 15.55
N GLU A 311 -42.48 -0.87 16.18
CA GLU A 311 -41.99 0.51 16.05
C GLU A 311 -41.64 0.85 14.60
N ALA A 312 -40.99 -0.05 13.88
CA ALA A 312 -40.66 0.14 12.48
C ALA A 312 -41.91 0.17 11.58
N ALA A 313 -42.97 -0.56 11.92
CA ALA A 313 -44.26 -0.49 11.24
C ALA A 313 -44.94 0.86 11.48
N VAL A 314 -45.01 1.33 12.74
CA VAL A 314 -45.57 2.66 13.09
C VAL A 314 -44.80 3.78 12.39
N ARG A 315 -43.46 3.71 12.33
CA ARG A 315 -42.66 4.70 11.60
C ARG A 315 -42.95 4.69 10.10
N ARG A 316 -43.15 3.51 9.50
CA ARG A 316 -43.50 3.39 8.07
C ARG A 316 -44.90 3.93 7.79
N GLU A 317 -45.86 3.66 8.67
CA GLU A 317 -47.22 4.17 8.58
C GLU A 317 -47.25 5.69 8.70
N ARG A 318 -46.61 6.26 9.74
CA ARG A 318 -46.45 7.71 9.88
C ARG A 318 -45.80 8.36 8.66
N ALA A 319 -44.72 7.76 8.14
CA ALA A 319 -44.08 8.28 6.93
C ALA A 319 -44.98 8.19 5.69
N ALA A 320 -45.84 7.16 5.60
CA ALA A 320 -46.83 7.04 4.53
C ALA A 320 -47.96 8.06 4.68
N GLU A 321 -48.45 8.29 5.91
CA GLU A 321 -49.43 9.33 6.24
C GLU A 321 -48.89 10.72 5.93
N GLU A 322 -47.69 11.07 6.41
CA GLU A 322 -47.03 12.34 6.11
C GLU A 322 -46.90 12.55 4.60
N LYS A 323 -46.48 11.51 3.87
CA LYS A 323 -46.40 11.56 2.40
C LYS A 323 -47.78 11.75 1.75
N ALA A 324 -48.82 11.10 2.26
CA ALA A 324 -50.18 11.22 1.75
C ALA A 324 -50.74 12.63 2.02
N VAL A 325 -50.49 13.18 3.22
CA VAL A 325 -50.87 14.55 3.60
C VAL A 325 -50.15 15.57 2.71
N LEU A 326 -48.84 15.40 2.49
CA LEU A 326 -48.09 16.27 1.57
C LEU A 326 -48.62 16.18 0.13
N ALA A 327 -48.89 14.97 -0.36
CA ALA A 327 -49.46 14.78 -1.70
C ALA A 327 -50.86 15.39 -1.84
N ALA A 328 -51.70 15.30 -0.79
CA ALA A 328 -53.02 15.93 -0.74
C ALA A 328 -52.92 17.46 -0.67
N ALA A 329 -51.97 18.01 0.09
CA ALA A 329 -51.69 19.44 0.10
C ALA A 329 -51.17 19.94 -1.26
N GLU A 330 -50.29 19.18 -1.92
CA GLU A 330 -49.84 19.45 -3.29
C GLU A 330 -50.98 19.31 -4.32
N GLU A 331 -52.00 18.49 -4.07
CA GLU A 331 -53.21 18.38 -4.89
C GLU A 331 -54.15 19.58 -4.70
N ALA A 332 -54.43 19.95 -3.46
CA ALA A 332 -55.28 21.07 -3.12
C ALA A 332 -54.73 22.41 -3.62
N THR A 333 -53.42 22.50 -3.79
CA THR A 333 -52.74 23.71 -4.27
C THR A 333 -52.58 23.75 -5.80
N ARG A 334 -53.15 22.82 -6.57
CA ARG A 334 -52.98 22.81 -8.04
C ARG A 334 -53.74 23.94 -8.71
N LEU A 335 -53.08 24.58 -9.68
CA LEU A 335 -53.72 25.54 -10.57
C LEU A 335 -54.05 24.86 -11.90
N SER A 336 -55.31 24.97 -12.32
CA SER A 336 -55.76 24.50 -13.64
C SER A 336 -55.14 25.35 -14.76
N ASP A 337 -55.08 24.81 -15.99
CA ASP A 337 -54.61 25.59 -17.14
C ASP A 337 -55.48 26.84 -17.36
N GLU A 338 -56.79 26.77 -17.05
CA GLU A 338 -57.74 27.89 -17.08
C GLU A 338 -57.42 28.97 -16.05
N ALA A 339 -57.13 28.58 -14.80
CA ALA A 339 -56.77 29.53 -13.75
C ALA A 339 -55.46 30.28 -14.08
N VAL A 340 -54.48 29.57 -14.63
CA VAL A 340 -53.20 30.15 -15.05
C VAL A 340 -53.37 31.01 -16.31
N ALA A 341 -54.22 30.60 -17.26
CA ALA A 341 -54.59 31.37 -18.43
C ALA A 341 -55.27 32.70 -18.07
N ALA A 342 -56.21 32.68 -17.14
CA ALA A 342 -56.85 33.89 -16.63
C ALA A 342 -55.84 34.82 -15.96
N LEU A 343 -54.93 34.26 -15.15
CA LEU A 343 -53.92 35.02 -14.40
C LEU A 343 -52.93 35.77 -15.31
N PHE A 344 -52.49 35.13 -16.41
CA PHE A 344 -51.56 35.75 -17.37
C PHE A 344 -52.26 36.38 -18.58
N GLN A 345 -53.60 36.35 -18.64
CA GLN A 345 -54.41 36.84 -19.75
C GLN A 345 -53.99 36.23 -21.11
N LEU A 346 -53.76 34.92 -21.12
CA LEU A 346 -53.35 34.16 -22.31
C LEU A 346 -54.36 33.05 -22.62
N PRO A 347 -54.48 32.60 -23.88
CA PRO A 347 -55.33 31.47 -24.21
C PRO A 347 -54.94 30.17 -23.48
N VAL A 348 -55.95 29.37 -23.10
CA VAL A 348 -55.78 28.13 -22.34
C VAL A 348 -54.91 27.12 -23.08
N ASP A 349 -55.06 27.01 -24.40
CA ASP A 349 -54.28 26.10 -25.25
C ASP A 349 -52.79 26.48 -25.28
N VAL A 350 -52.47 27.79 -25.29
CA VAL A 350 -51.10 28.29 -25.25
C VAL A 350 -50.45 28.01 -23.89
N ILE A 351 -51.18 28.23 -22.79
CA ILE A 351 -50.72 27.88 -21.43
C ILE A 351 -50.52 26.37 -21.31
N ALA A 352 -51.48 25.55 -21.76
CA ALA A 352 -51.35 24.10 -21.75
C ALA A 352 -50.10 23.62 -22.52
N ALA A 353 -49.78 24.24 -23.66
CA ALA A 353 -48.59 23.94 -24.45
C ALA A 353 -47.27 24.38 -23.78
N LEU A 354 -47.32 25.40 -22.93
CA LEU A 354 -46.18 25.96 -22.21
C LEU A 354 -45.94 25.34 -20.83
N ARG A 355 -46.84 24.46 -20.38
CA ARG A 355 -46.71 23.74 -19.11
C ARG A 355 -45.38 22.99 -19.01
N PRO A 356 -44.72 23.00 -17.83
CA PRO A 356 -43.48 22.24 -17.63
C PRO A 356 -43.64 20.76 -18.01
N ARG A 357 -42.64 20.21 -18.72
CA ARG A 357 -42.71 18.83 -19.21
C ARG A 357 -42.74 17.83 -18.08
N GLY A 358 -43.60 16.81 -18.24
CA GLY A 358 -43.76 15.74 -17.26
C GLY A 358 -44.77 16.06 -16.15
N ARG A 359 -45.41 17.22 -16.18
CA ARG A 359 -46.47 17.60 -15.23
C ARG A 359 -47.84 17.69 -15.92
N ARG A 360 -48.87 17.24 -15.21
CA ARG A 360 -50.28 17.29 -15.64
C ARG A 360 -50.99 18.59 -15.21
N TRP A 361 -50.42 19.37 -14.31
CA TRP A 361 -50.97 20.63 -13.77
C TRP A 361 -49.86 21.65 -13.45
N TRP A 362 -50.23 22.90 -13.17
CA TRP A 362 -49.32 23.94 -12.73
C TRP A 362 -49.11 23.91 -11.22
N HIS A 363 -47.86 24.04 -10.80
CA HIS A 363 -47.49 24.13 -9.38
C HIS A 363 -47.47 25.61 -8.94
N PRO A 364 -48.07 26.00 -7.81
CA PRO A 364 -48.14 27.40 -7.39
C PRO A 364 -46.80 28.08 -7.23
N GLN A 365 -45.79 27.40 -6.69
CA GLN A 365 -44.45 28.00 -6.58
C GLN A 365 -43.86 28.31 -7.97
N HIS A 366 -44.17 27.50 -8.98
CA HIS A 366 -43.72 27.77 -10.34
C HIS A 366 -44.47 28.97 -10.93
N VAL A 367 -45.79 29.02 -10.75
CA VAL A 367 -46.62 30.16 -11.19
C VAL A 367 -46.23 31.44 -10.45
N GLY A 368 -45.98 31.38 -9.14
CA GLY A 368 -45.47 32.47 -8.32
C GLY A 368 -44.10 32.95 -8.78
N GLY A 369 -43.21 32.04 -9.19
CA GLY A 369 -41.93 32.40 -9.82
C GLY A 369 -42.12 33.12 -11.17
N LEU A 370 -43.11 32.71 -11.97
CA LEU A 370 -43.45 33.38 -13.23
C LEU A 370 -44.08 34.76 -12.99
N LEU A 371 -44.85 34.95 -11.91
CA LEU A 371 -45.38 36.25 -11.49
C LEU A 371 -44.27 37.18 -11.00
N ALA A 372 -43.36 36.67 -10.16
CA ALA A 372 -42.28 37.46 -9.58
C ALA A 372 -41.23 37.89 -10.61
N ALA A 373 -40.98 37.05 -11.62
CA ALA A 373 -40.04 37.35 -12.70
C ALA A 373 -40.61 36.93 -14.07
N PRO A 374 -41.47 37.76 -14.69
CA PRO A 374 -42.14 37.41 -15.93
C PRO A 374 -41.15 37.23 -17.08
N PRO A 375 -41.02 36.01 -17.64
CA PRO A 375 -40.16 35.78 -18.79
C PRO A 375 -40.71 36.48 -20.04
N PRO A 376 -39.87 36.76 -21.06
CA PRO A 376 -40.29 37.51 -22.24
C PRO A 376 -41.48 36.90 -23.00
N TRP A 377 -41.67 35.59 -22.92
CA TRP A 377 -42.78 34.89 -23.58
C TRP A 377 -44.13 35.05 -22.87
N LEU A 378 -44.18 35.57 -21.63
CA LEU A 378 -45.42 35.87 -20.91
C LEU A 378 -45.93 37.31 -21.14
N ARG A 379 -45.23 38.11 -21.94
CA ARG A 379 -45.57 39.55 -22.12
C ARG A 379 -46.84 39.79 -22.93
N ASN A 380 -47.10 38.93 -23.91
CA ASN A 380 -48.28 38.99 -24.77
C ASN A 380 -48.51 37.63 -25.44
N GLU A 381 -49.67 37.49 -26.08
CA GLU A 381 -50.09 36.26 -26.72
C GLU A 381 -49.17 35.81 -27.86
N GLU A 382 -48.67 36.74 -28.67
CA GLU A 382 -47.81 36.44 -29.81
C GLU A 382 -46.47 35.83 -29.36
N ALA A 383 -45.85 36.40 -28.32
CA ALA A 383 -44.62 35.88 -27.72
C ALA A 383 -44.83 34.50 -27.07
N ALA A 384 -45.99 34.28 -26.44
CA ALA A 384 -46.36 33.00 -25.85
C ALA A 384 -46.53 31.91 -26.92
N ARG A 385 -47.26 32.21 -27.99
CA ARG A 385 -47.43 31.30 -29.15
C ARG A 385 -46.09 30.98 -29.82
N ALA A 386 -45.22 31.98 -30.01
CA ALA A 386 -43.89 31.77 -30.58
C ALA A 386 -43.02 30.84 -29.73
N GLU A 387 -43.06 30.98 -28.41
CA GLU A 387 -42.34 30.09 -27.49
C GLU A 387 -42.96 28.68 -27.47
N ALA A 388 -44.29 28.55 -27.51
CA ALA A 388 -44.97 27.26 -27.60
C ALA A 388 -44.54 26.51 -28.88
N ALA A 389 -44.54 27.20 -30.02
CA ALA A 389 -44.06 26.68 -31.30
C ALA A 389 -42.57 26.29 -31.24
N ARG A 390 -41.72 27.12 -30.62
CA ARG A 390 -40.29 26.82 -30.41
C ARG A 390 -40.10 25.54 -29.58
N ARG A 391 -40.84 25.38 -28.49
CA ARG A 391 -40.80 24.17 -27.64
C ARG A 391 -41.32 22.95 -28.38
N ALA A 392 -42.38 23.08 -29.17
CA ALA A 392 -42.91 22.01 -30.01
C ALA A 392 -41.85 21.56 -31.05
N ALA A 393 -41.24 22.51 -31.77
CA ALA A 393 -40.17 22.23 -32.72
C ALA A 393 -38.96 21.54 -32.07
N ARG A 394 -38.52 22.01 -30.89
CA ARG A 394 -37.44 21.35 -30.12
C ARG A 394 -37.80 19.92 -29.70
N SER A 395 -39.06 19.70 -29.31
CA SER A 395 -39.60 18.37 -28.98
C SER A 395 -39.59 17.44 -30.18
N ALA A 396 -40.09 17.91 -31.32
CA ALA A 396 -40.10 17.18 -32.57
C ALA A 396 -38.67 16.82 -33.02
N ARG A 397 -37.73 17.78 -32.96
CA ARG A 397 -36.31 17.54 -33.25
C ARG A 397 -35.70 16.49 -32.31
N THR A 398 -36.00 16.56 -31.01
CA THR A 398 -35.50 15.60 -30.02
C THR A 398 -36.08 14.21 -30.26
N ARG A 399 -37.38 14.10 -30.56
CA ARG A 399 -38.04 12.85 -30.93
C ARG A 399 -37.42 12.25 -32.19
N ARG A 400 -37.25 13.04 -33.25
CA ARG A 400 -36.55 12.64 -34.49
C ARG A 400 -35.13 12.13 -34.20
N LYS A 401 -34.32 12.88 -33.44
CA LYS A 401 -32.97 12.45 -33.04
C LYS A 401 -32.98 11.14 -32.26
N ARG A 402 -33.93 10.95 -31.33
CA ARG A 402 -34.08 9.70 -30.58
C ARG A 402 -34.45 8.53 -31.50
N THR A 403 -35.36 8.72 -32.44
CA THR A 403 -35.74 7.70 -33.44
C THR A 403 -34.54 7.32 -34.30
N VAL A 404 -33.83 8.29 -34.89
CA VAL A 404 -32.61 8.03 -35.69
C VAL A 404 -31.55 7.28 -34.89
N ARG A 405 -31.31 7.72 -33.64
CA ARG A 405 -30.35 7.05 -32.75
C ARG A 405 -30.75 5.61 -32.44
N ARG A 406 -32.04 5.35 -32.19
CA ARG A 406 -32.58 4.01 -31.96
C ARG A 406 -32.47 3.14 -33.22
N GLN A 407 -32.72 3.68 -34.41
CA GLN A 407 -32.48 2.99 -35.68
C GLN A 407 -31.00 2.56 -35.79
N GLY A 408 -30.08 3.45 -35.43
CA GLY A 408 -28.64 3.15 -35.38
C GLY A 408 -28.32 2.01 -34.41
N TRP A 409 -28.90 2.03 -33.21
CA TRP A 409 -28.75 0.94 -32.24
C TRP A 409 -29.29 -0.39 -32.77
N ARG A 410 -30.45 -0.39 -33.42
CA ARG A 410 -31.03 -1.60 -34.03
C ARG A 410 -30.09 -2.20 -35.07
N ARG A 411 -29.50 -1.37 -35.94
CA ARG A 411 -28.50 -1.82 -36.94
C ARG A 411 -27.28 -2.45 -36.29
N THR A 412 -26.74 -1.82 -35.25
CA THR A 412 -25.60 -2.38 -34.51
C THR A 412 -25.95 -3.72 -33.86
N TRP A 413 -27.14 -3.84 -33.26
CA TRP A 413 -27.60 -5.10 -32.67
C TRP A 413 -27.78 -6.21 -33.70
N ALA A 414 -28.41 -5.90 -34.85
CA ALA A 414 -28.57 -6.82 -35.98
C ALA A 414 -27.22 -7.35 -36.47
N GLN A 415 -26.25 -6.45 -36.66
CA GLN A 415 -24.89 -6.80 -37.08
C GLN A 415 -24.15 -7.64 -36.04
N GLN A 416 -24.23 -7.28 -34.75
CA GLN A 416 -23.46 -7.95 -33.70
C GLN A 416 -23.94 -9.36 -33.37
N LEU A 417 -25.22 -9.65 -33.63
CA LEU A 417 -25.87 -10.94 -33.38
C LEU A 417 -26.18 -11.74 -34.65
N GLY A 418 -25.94 -11.16 -35.84
CA GLY A 418 -26.14 -11.83 -37.13
C GLY A 418 -27.60 -12.12 -37.44
N VAL A 419 -28.52 -11.21 -37.09
CA VAL A 419 -29.97 -11.36 -37.34
C VAL A 419 -30.49 -10.23 -38.25
N PRO A 420 -31.55 -10.47 -39.04
CA PRO A 420 -32.19 -9.42 -39.83
C PRO A 420 -32.64 -8.23 -38.96
N LEU A 421 -32.57 -7.01 -39.52
CA LEU A 421 -32.89 -5.77 -38.78
C LEU A 421 -34.34 -5.76 -38.28
N GLU A 422 -35.23 -6.39 -39.04
CA GLU A 422 -36.65 -6.54 -38.80
C GLU A 422 -36.93 -7.31 -37.50
N GLN A 423 -36.02 -8.22 -37.11
CA GLN A 423 -36.13 -9.01 -35.89
C GLN A 423 -35.71 -8.22 -34.63
N VAL A 424 -34.99 -7.10 -34.78
CA VAL A 424 -34.57 -6.28 -33.63
C VAL A 424 -35.70 -5.34 -33.19
N PRO A 425 -36.17 -5.39 -31.93
CA PRO A 425 -37.28 -4.54 -31.46
C PRO A 425 -37.00 -3.03 -31.57
N GLU A 426 -38.04 -2.24 -31.80
CA GLU A 426 -37.95 -0.78 -31.92
C GLU A 426 -37.50 -0.08 -30.62
N ASN A 427 -37.74 -0.72 -29.49
CA ASN A 427 -37.42 -0.23 -28.16
C ASN A 427 -36.08 -0.79 -27.61
N CYS A 428 -35.19 -1.31 -28.47
CA CYS A 428 -33.92 -1.88 -28.02
C CYS A 428 -33.04 -0.86 -27.26
N GLY A 429 -32.37 -1.34 -26.21
CA GLY A 429 -31.40 -0.56 -25.44
C GLY A 429 -30.11 -0.26 -26.23
N LYS A 430 -29.25 0.60 -25.67
CA LYS A 430 -27.96 0.94 -26.28
C LYS A 430 -27.03 -0.29 -26.34
N PRO A 431 -26.41 -0.62 -27.50
CA PRO A 431 -25.49 -1.74 -27.66
C PRO A 431 -24.13 -1.41 -27.03
N THR A 432 -24.01 -1.57 -25.72
CA THR A 432 -22.73 -1.42 -25.01
C THR A 432 -21.91 -2.70 -25.13
N ALA A 433 -20.58 -2.62 -24.99
CA ALA A 433 -19.71 -3.80 -25.06
C ALA A 433 -20.12 -4.90 -24.05
N LYS A 434 -20.50 -4.51 -22.83
CA LYS A 434 -21.03 -5.43 -21.80
C LYS A 434 -22.34 -6.09 -22.26
N ALA A 435 -23.28 -5.31 -22.81
CA ALA A 435 -24.56 -5.82 -23.28
C ALA A 435 -24.40 -6.77 -24.48
N VAL A 436 -23.52 -6.45 -25.43
CA VAL A 436 -23.23 -7.30 -26.59
C VAL A 436 -22.61 -8.63 -26.15
N ARG A 437 -21.63 -8.59 -25.24
CA ARG A 437 -21.02 -9.81 -24.69
C ARG A 437 -22.04 -10.69 -23.96
N ALA A 438 -22.91 -10.09 -23.14
CA ALA A 438 -23.98 -10.82 -22.47
C ALA A 438 -24.96 -11.44 -23.47
N ALA A 439 -25.40 -10.68 -24.48
CA ALA A 439 -26.30 -11.16 -25.52
C ALA A 439 -25.69 -12.24 -26.44
N ARG A 440 -24.35 -12.31 -26.55
CA ARG A 440 -23.67 -13.40 -27.26
C ARG A 440 -23.56 -14.67 -26.43
N ALA A 441 -23.33 -14.54 -25.13
CA ALA A 441 -23.31 -15.67 -24.20
C ALA A 441 -24.71 -16.28 -24.04
N GLU A 442 -25.74 -15.44 -23.99
CA GLU A 442 -27.13 -15.86 -23.94
C GLU A 442 -27.96 -15.02 -24.91
N ARG A 443 -28.33 -15.61 -26.05
CA ARG A 443 -29.08 -14.88 -27.08
C ARG A 443 -30.43 -14.41 -26.53
N PRO A 444 -30.78 -13.11 -26.67
CA PRO A 444 -32.09 -12.62 -26.27
C PRO A 444 -33.19 -13.27 -27.13
N ALA A 445 -34.41 -13.36 -26.59
CA ALA A 445 -35.51 -14.10 -27.22
C ALA A 445 -35.79 -13.71 -28.68
N TRP A 446 -35.67 -12.42 -29.01
CA TRP A 446 -35.87 -11.91 -30.38
C TRP A 446 -34.72 -12.25 -31.35
N ALA A 447 -33.58 -12.74 -30.86
CA ALA A 447 -32.42 -13.14 -31.66
C ALA A 447 -32.21 -14.67 -31.70
N ARG A 448 -33.12 -15.45 -31.11
CA ARG A 448 -33.15 -16.92 -31.22
C ARG A 448 -33.91 -17.25 -32.50
N ALA A 449 -33.39 -18.19 -33.31
CA ALA A 449 -34.13 -18.67 -34.48
C ALA A 449 -35.47 -19.24 -34.00
N ARG A 450 -36.57 -18.84 -34.63
CA ARG A 450 -37.84 -19.55 -34.48
C ARG A 450 -37.67 -20.89 -35.19
N SER A 451 -37.45 -21.94 -34.41
CA SER A 451 -37.59 -23.34 -34.84
C SER A 451 -39.02 -23.61 -35.26
#